data_AF-A0A1G7UTZ4-F1
#
_entry.id   AF-A0A1G7UTZ4-F1
#
_cell.length_a   1.000
_cell.length_b   1.000
_cell.length_c   1.000
_cell.angle_alpha   90.00
_cell.angle_beta   90.00
_cell.angle_gamma   90.00
#
_symmetry.space_group_name_H-M   'P 1'
#
loop_
_entity.id
_entity.type
_entity.pdbx_description
1 polymer ?
#
loop_
_entity_poly.entity_id
_entity_poly.type
_entity_poly.pdbx_seq_one_letter_code
_entity_poly.pdbx_strand_id
1 'polypeptide(L)'
;MQVVSIISTKGGVGKTTTAANLGGLAADAGLRVLLLDLDVQPTLSSYYELTQRAPGGIYELLAFNERDLGQLVSRTIIAGLDLVLSDDHRGELNTLLLHAPDGRLRLRHLLPALAPLYDLVLIDTQGARSVLLEMAVLASDLALSPVTPEILAARELRRGTMQLLEDIAPYRHLGIEPPPLHLLINRVHPVSANARLIQQALRDLFQDSAGIRVLATDVPAIEAYPRAATRGLPVHRVEHRQPPGRVAPAALDTMRALASELFPQWQDRLAQVSGRPQRPLDPGRPHGERT
;
A
#
# COMPACT_ATOMS: atom_id res chain seq x y z
N MET A 1 3.59 13.58 7.17
CA MET A 1 2.78 12.44 6.72
C MET A 1 2.97 12.28 5.22
N GLN A 2 3.17 11.06 4.74
CA GLN A 2 3.16 10.71 3.33
C GLN A 2 1.95 9.82 3.04
N VAL A 3 1.27 10.05 1.91
CA VAL A 3 0.08 9.31 1.50
C VAL A 3 0.37 8.56 0.20
N VAL A 4 0.16 7.25 0.19
CA VAL A 4 0.35 6.42 -1.00
C VAL A 4 -0.89 5.62 -1.30
N SER A 5 -1.45 5.77 -2.51
CA SER A 5 -2.50 4.90 -3.01
C SER A 5 -1.91 3.74 -3.80
N ILE A 6 -2.25 2.51 -3.42
CA ILE A 6 -1.95 1.30 -4.18
C ILE A 6 -3.10 1.06 -5.14
N ILE A 7 -2.88 1.35 -6.41
CA ILE A 7 -3.91 1.40 -7.44
C ILE A 7 -3.77 0.31 -8.49
N SER A 8 -4.86 -0.04 -9.15
CA SER A 8 -4.86 -0.82 -10.40
C SER A 8 -6.23 -0.80 -11.05
N THR A 9 -6.26 -0.87 -12.37
CA THR A 9 -7.50 -1.11 -13.14
C THR A 9 -7.80 -2.60 -13.31
N LYS A 10 -7.04 -3.49 -12.66
CA LYS A 10 -7.21 -4.95 -12.70
C LYS A 10 -7.25 -5.56 -11.30
N GLY A 11 -8.07 -6.61 -11.14
CA GLY A 11 -8.08 -7.47 -9.97
C GLY A 11 -6.85 -8.38 -9.88
N GLY A 12 -6.48 -8.81 -8.68
CA GLY A 12 -5.48 -9.88 -8.50
C GLY A 12 -4.01 -9.53 -8.78
N VAL A 13 -3.66 -8.27 -9.06
CA VAL A 13 -2.26 -7.83 -9.30
C VAL A 13 -1.41 -7.72 -8.02
N GLY A 14 -2.02 -7.93 -6.84
CA GLY A 14 -1.34 -7.89 -5.54
C GLY A 14 -1.35 -6.54 -4.82
N LYS A 15 -2.37 -5.69 -5.04
CA LYS A 15 -2.54 -4.39 -4.35
C LYS A 15 -2.57 -4.52 -2.82
N THR A 16 -3.57 -5.23 -2.30
CA THR A 16 -3.74 -5.52 -0.87
C THR A 16 -2.51 -6.15 -0.24
N THR A 17 -1.91 -7.13 -0.92
CA THR A 17 -0.66 -7.76 -0.45
C THR A 17 0.46 -6.73 -0.37
N THR A 18 0.60 -5.84 -1.35
CA THR A 18 1.62 -4.79 -1.33
C THR A 18 1.36 -3.78 -0.22
N ALA A 19 0.11 -3.30 -0.08
CA ALA A 19 -0.30 -2.36 0.96
C ALA A 19 -0.03 -2.90 2.37
N ALA A 20 -0.51 -4.11 2.66
CA ALA A 20 -0.31 -4.76 3.95
C ALA A 20 1.18 -4.91 4.28
N ASN A 21 1.97 -5.47 3.35
CA ASN A 21 3.38 -5.75 3.61
C ASN A 21 4.25 -4.49 3.71
N LEU A 22 3.98 -3.45 2.91
CA LEU A 22 4.65 -2.15 3.08
C LEU A 22 4.28 -1.54 4.43
N GLY A 23 3.01 -1.59 4.83
CA GLY A 23 2.55 -1.06 6.09
C GLY A 23 3.20 -1.75 7.29
N GLY A 24 3.21 -3.09 7.29
CA GLY A 24 3.85 -3.87 8.35
C GLY A 24 5.37 -3.66 8.42
N LEU A 25 6.05 -3.50 7.28
CA LEU A 25 7.49 -3.20 7.27
C LEU A 25 7.77 -1.78 7.81
N ALA A 26 6.99 -0.80 7.38
CA ALA A 26 7.11 0.59 7.84
C ALA A 26 6.84 0.71 9.35
N ALA A 27 5.83 0.00 9.86
CA ALA A 27 5.56 -0.08 11.29
C ALA A 27 6.72 -0.71 12.07
N ASP A 28 7.34 -1.78 11.54
CA ASP A 28 8.54 -2.38 12.14
C ASP A 28 9.80 -1.51 12.06
N ALA A 29 9.82 -0.53 11.15
CA ALA A 29 10.81 0.54 11.11
C ALA A 29 10.51 1.66 12.14
N GLY A 30 9.43 1.52 12.90
CA GLY A 30 8.95 2.42 13.95
C GLY A 30 8.12 3.60 13.45
N LEU A 31 7.64 3.56 12.20
CA LEU A 31 6.74 4.59 11.67
C LEU A 31 5.34 4.37 12.23
N ARG A 32 4.58 5.46 12.41
CA ARG A 32 3.15 5.40 12.72
C ARG A 32 2.40 5.27 11.39
N VAL A 33 1.80 4.11 11.14
CA VAL A 33 1.21 3.78 9.84
C VAL A 33 -0.28 3.59 9.95
N LEU A 34 -1.03 4.19 9.03
CA LEU A 34 -2.45 3.92 8.83
C LEU A 34 -2.69 3.25 7.50
N LEU A 35 -3.47 2.18 7.53
CA LEU A 35 -4.02 1.53 6.34
C LEU A 35 -5.47 2.00 6.13
N LEU A 36 -5.84 2.30 4.88
CA LEU A 36 -7.23 2.59 4.48
C LEU A 36 -7.66 1.55 3.44
N ASP A 37 -8.70 0.77 3.74
CA ASP A 37 -9.26 -0.23 2.81
C ASP A 37 -10.45 0.35 2.06
N LEU A 38 -10.26 0.83 0.83
CA LEU A 38 -11.33 1.40 -0.02
C LEU A 38 -11.91 0.35 -0.98
N ASP A 39 -11.65 -0.94 -0.78
CA ASP A 39 -12.26 -2.00 -1.58
C ASP A 39 -13.56 -2.48 -0.94
N VAL A 40 -14.65 -2.50 -1.72
CA VAL A 40 -15.94 -3.09 -1.30
C VAL A 40 -15.77 -4.56 -0.90
N GLN A 41 -14.76 -5.25 -1.46
CA GLN A 41 -14.31 -6.56 -0.99
C GLN A 41 -13.15 -6.38 0.01
N PRO A 42 -13.42 -6.43 1.33
CA PRO A 42 -12.55 -5.87 2.37
C PRO A 42 -11.37 -6.80 2.71
N THR A 43 -10.52 -7.07 1.71
CA THR A 43 -9.41 -8.02 1.82
C THR A 43 -8.33 -7.50 2.76
N LEU A 44 -8.07 -6.18 2.76
CA LEU A 44 -7.07 -5.58 3.64
C LEU A 44 -7.57 -5.54 5.08
N SER A 45 -8.86 -5.25 5.26
CA SER A 45 -9.56 -5.26 6.55
C SER A 45 -9.46 -6.59 7.29
N SER A 46 -9.27 -7.69 6.55
CA SER A 46 -9.13 -9.04 7.08
C SER A 46 -7.68 -9.55 7.07
N TYR A 47 -6.70 -8.74 6.63
CA TYR A 47 -5.32 -9.19 6.45
C TYR A 47 -4.60 -9.38 7.78
N TYR A 48 -4.83 -8.49 8.75
CA TYR A 48 -4.25 -8.56 10.09
C TYR A 48 -5.35 -8.79 11.12
N GLU A 49 -5.04 -9.59 12.15
CA GLU A 49 -5.91 -9.67 13.31
C GLU A 49 -5.99 -8.30 14.01
N LEU A 50 -7.17 -7.98 14.54
CA LEU A 50 -7.42 -6.73 15.25
C LEU A 50 -7.38 -6.97 16.76
N THR A 51 -6.62 -6.15 17.47
CA THR A 51 -6.65 -6.11 18.94
C THR A 51 -7.80 -5.26 19.46
N GLN A 52 -8.24 -4.29 18.65
CA GLN A 52 -9.38 -3.44 18.92
C GLN A 52 -10.06 -3.09 17.59
N ARG A 53 -11.36 -3.32 17.50
CA ARG A 53 -12.18 -2.94 16.34
C ARG A 53 -12.93 -1.65 16.64
N ALA A 54 -12.84 -0.70 15.72
CA ALA A 54 -13.62 0.53 15.75
C ALA A 54 -15.07 0.28 15.31
N PRO A 55 -16.04 1.08 15.79
CA PRO A 55 -17.45 0.90 15.45
C PRO A 55 -17.79 1.26 13.99
N GLY A 56 -17.03 2.14 13.34
CA GLY A 56 -17.20 2.53 11.94
C GLY A 56 -15.92 2.34 11.12
N GLY A 57 -15.98 2.78 9.86
CA GLY A 57 -14.93 2.57 8.87
C GLY A 57 -14.95 3.60 7.74
N ILE A 58 -14.64 3.14 6.52
CA ILE A 58 -14.55 4.00 5.34
C ILE A 58 -15.91 4.60 4.97
N TYR A 59 -17.02 3.93 5.26
CA TYR A 59 -18.35 4.46 5.01
C TYR A 59 -18.59 5.71 5.85
N GLU A 60 -18.44 5.67 7.18
CA GLU A 60 -18.64 6.85 8.01
C GLU A 60 -17.65 7.97 7.68
N LEU A 61 -16.39 7.61 7.43
CA LEU A 61 -15.35 8.56 7.03
C LEU A 61 -15.77 9.37 5.78
N LEU A 62 -16.34 8.73 4.76
CA LEU A 62 -16.60 9.36 3.47
C LEU A 62 -18.04 9.85 3.28
N ALA A 63 -19.02 9.10 3.79
CA ALA A 63 -20.43 9.47 3.68
C ALA A 63 -20.80 10.60 4.66
N PHE A 64 -20.28 10.54 5.89
CA PHE A 64 -20.61 11.49 6.95
C PHE A 64 -19.49 12.48 7.27
N ASN A 65 -18.35 12.39 6.59
CA ASN A 65 -17.15 13.17 6.92
C ASN A 65 -16.74 13.02 8.39
N GLU A 66 -16.95 11.83 8.97
CA GLU A 66 -16.57 11.55 10.36
C GLU A 66 -15.07 11.78 10.56
N ARG A 67 -14.70 12.34 11.71
CA ARG A 67 -13.32 12.69 12.07
C ARG A 67 -12.88 12.15 13.41
N ASP A 68 -13.80 11.62 14.22
CA ASP A 68 -13.46 10.95 15.46
C ASP A 68 -12.74 9.63 15.17
N LEU A 69 -11.44 9.62 15.46
CA LEU A 69 -10.61 8.44 15.25
C LEU A 69 -10.97 7.30 16.19
N GLY A 70 -11.58 7.58 17.34
CA GLY A 70 -12.12 6.55 18.21
C GLY A 70 -13.28 5.78 17.55
N GLN A 71 -13.97 6.39 16.59
CA GLN A 71 -15.03 5.75 15.80
C GLN A 71 -14.49 5.02 14.57
N LEU A 72 -13.37 5.47 13.99
CA LEU A 72 -12.91 5.04 12.66
C LEU A 72 -11.72 4.09 12.67
N VAL A 73 -10.83 4.20 13.65
CA VAL A 73 -9.50 3.57 13.61
C VAL A 73 -9.47 2.29 14.44
N SER A 74 -9.33 1.15 13.76
CA SER A 74 -9.06 -0.14 14.39
C SER A 74 -7.56 -0.35 14.60
N ARG A 75 -7.20 -1.04 15.69
CA ARG A 75 -5.80 -1.40 15.99
C ARG A 75 -5.51 -2.82 15.57
N THR A 76 -4.43 -3.01 14.82
CA THR A 76 -3.98 -4.35 14.41
C THR A 76 -3.15 -5.02 15.51
N ILE A 77 -2.80 -6.30 15.33
CA ILE A 77 -1.78 -6.99 16.16
C ILE A 77 -0.35 -6.50 15.89
N ILE A 78 -0.15 -5.71 14.84
CA ILE A 78 1.16 -5.14 14.48
C ILE A 78 1.29 -3.78 15.17
N ALA A 79 2.19 -3.67 16.14
CA ALA A 79 2.43 -2.43 16.86
C ALA A 79 2.82 -1.29 15.90
N GLY A 80 2.18 -0.13 16.05
CA GLY A 80 2.40 1.04 15.18
C GLY A 80 1.66 0.99 13.83
N LEU A 81 0.83 -0.04 13.60
CA LEU A 81 0.01 -0.19 12.40
C LEU A 81 -1.48 -0.22 12.76
N ASP A 82 -2.18 0.81 12.32
CA ASP A 82 -3.63 0.94 12.47
C ASP A 82 -4.33 0.79 11.11
N LEU A 83 -5.65 0.60 11.14
CA LEU A 83 -6.46 0.31 9.97
C LEU A 83 -7.86 0.92 10.08
N VAL A 84 -8.29 1.65 9.05
CA VAL A 84 -9.70 1.97 8.84
C VAL A 84 -10.29 0.91 7.90
N LEU A 85 -11.29 0.19 8.41
CA LEU A 85 -11.88 -0.96 7.73
C LEU A 85 -12.82 -0.51 6.61
N SER A 86 -12.91 -1.32 5.56
CA SER A 86 -13.99 -1.22 4.59
C SER A 86 -15.27 -1.84 5.16
N ASP A 87 -16.32 -1.04 5.24
CA ASP A 87 -17.66 -1.39 5.72
C ASP A 87 -18.77 -0.99 4.74
N ASP A 88 -18.40 -0.56 3.53
CA ASP A 88 -19.35 -0.29 2.43
C ASP A 88 -19.84 -1.57 1.77
N HIS A 89 -20.49 -2.44 2.54
CA HIS A 89 -20.96 -3.75 2.08
C HIS A 89 -21.96 -3.69 0.92
N ARG A 90 -22.58 -2.52 0.71
CA ARG A 90 -23.58 -2.29 -0.34
C ARG A 90 -22.99 -1.59 -1.57
N GLY A 91 -21.74 -1.14 -1.52
CA GLY A 91 -21.09 -0.41 -2.61
C GLY A 91 -21.73 0.95 -2.88
N GLU A 92 -22.36 1.56 -1.88
CA GLU A 92 -23.12 2.81 -2.00
C GLU A 92 -22.20 4.03 -2.14
N LEU A 93 -20.96 3.97 -1.64
CA LEU A 93 -20.03 5.09 -1.66
C LEU A 93 -19.71 5.55 -3.07
N ASN A 94 -19.62 4.64 -4.04
CA ASN A 94 -19.35 5.00 -5.43
C ASN A 94 -20.43 5.94 -5.97
N THR A 95 -21.70 5.60 -5.77
CA THR A 95 -22.82 6.44 -6.22
C THR A 95 -22.87 7.75 -5.44
N LEU A 96 -22.72 7.69 -4.12
CA LEU A 96 -22.72 8.87 -3.25
C LEU A 96 -21.65 9.87 -3.67
N LEU A 97 -20.40 9.43 -3.83
CA LEU A 97 -19.27 10.28 -4.17
C LEU A 97 -19.33 10.77 -5.62
N LEU A 98 -19.92 10.00 -6.54
CA LEU A 98 -20.08 10.46 -7.93
C LEU A 98 -21.02 11.66 -8.03
N HIS A 99 -22.05 11.72 -7.17
CA HIS A 99 -23.04 12.80 -7.14
C HIS A 99 -22.69 13.91 -6.15
N ALA A 100 -21.68 13.71 -5.30
CA ALA A 100 -21.21 14.73 -4.36
C ALA A 100 -20.28 15.75 -5.07
N PRO A 101 -20.50 17.07 -4.90
CA PRO A 101 -19.67 18.10 -5.56
C PRO A 101 -18.17 17.98 -5.32
N ASP A 102 -17.78 17.60 -4.10
CA ASP A 102 -16.40 17.37 -3.68
C ASP A 102 -16.04 15.88 -3.58
N GLY A 103 -16.85 14.96 -4.12
CA GLY A 103 -16.65 13.52 -3.90
C GLY A 103 -15.27 13.02 -4.32
N ARG A 104 -14.71 13.55 -5.42
CA ARG A 104 -13.34 13.27 -5.88
C ARG A 104 -12.25 13.91 -5.02
N LEU A 105 -12.59 14.92 -4.23
CA LEU A 105 -11.66 15.65 -3.35
C LEU A 105 -11.86 15.31 -1.87
N ARG A 106 -12.84 14.46 -1.55
CA ARG A 106 -13.28 14.22 -0.18
C ARG A 106 -12.16 13.73 0.72
N LEU A 107 -11.49 12.65 0.31
CA LEU A 107 -10.38 12.11 1.09
C LEU A 107 -9.22 13.11 1.22
N ARG A 108 -8.92 13.88 0.16
CA ARG A 108 -7.91 14.95 0.19
C ARG A 108 -8.19 16.00 1.27
N HIS A 109 -9.46 16.32 1.50
CA HIS A 109 -9.88 17.26 2.56
C HIS A 109 -9.87 16.66 3.97
N LEU A 110 -10.01 15.34 4.10
CA LEU A 110 -10.07 14.64 5.38
C LEU A 110 -8.69 14.25 5.91
N LEU A 111 -7.76 13.84 5.04
CA LEU A 111 -6.43 13.37 5.41
C LEU A 111 -5.57 14.35 6.24
N PRO A 112 -5.64 15.69 6.07
CA PRO A 112 -4.83 16.61 6.88
C PRO A 112 -5.00 16.45 8.40
N ALA A 113 -6.18 16.02 8.86
CA ALA A 113 -6.43 15.76 10.28
C ALA A 113 -5.61 14.58 10.85
N LEU A 114 -5.13 13.68 9.98
CA LEU A 114 -4.35 12.50 10.35
C LEU A 114 -2.84 12.79 10.44
N ALA A 115 -2.38 13.91 9.88
CA ALA A 115 -0.96 14.24 9.78
C ALA A 115 -0.22 14.32 11.13
N PRO A 116 -0.82 14.78 12.24
CA PRO A 116 -0.16 14.77 13.55
C PRO A 116 0.06 13.34 14.10
N LEU A 117 -0.72 12.36 13.63
CA LEU A 117 -0.82 11.03 14.23
C LEU A 117 -0.08 9.96 13.43
N TYR A 118 0.01 10.14 12.11
CA TYR A 118 0.62 9.16 11.22
C TYR A 118 1.74 9.76 10.38
N ASP A 119 2.80 8.97 10.22
CA ASP A 119 3.91 9.29 9.34
C ASP A 119 3.60 8.82 7.91
N LEU A 120 2.91 7.68 7.76
CA LEU A 120 2.56 7.06 6.48
C LEU A 120 1.08 6.62 6.46
N VAL A 121 0.38 6.94 5.37
CA VAL A 121 -0.95 6.42 5.06
C VAL A 121 -0.87 5.61 3.77
N LEU A 122 -1.33 4.36 3.80
CA LEU A 122 -1.42 3.50 2.61
C LEU A 122 -2.90 3.22 2.30
N ILE A 123 -3.31 3.56 1.08
CA ILE A 123 -4.69 3.40 0.61
C ILE A 123 -4.74 2.20 -0.34
N ASP A 124 -5.42 1.13 0.04
CA ASP A 124 -5.72 0.01 -0.86
C ASP A 124 -7.04 0.26 -1.56
N THR A 125 -7.06 0.14 -2.89
CA THR A 125 -8.24 0.44 -3.70
C THR A 125 -8.79 -0.82 -4.35
N GLN A 126 -10.04 -0.76 -4.82
CA GLN A 126 -10.58 -1.79 -5.68
C GLN A 126 -9.80 -1.92 -7.00
N GLY A 127 -9.79 -3.12 -7.59
CA GLY A 127 -9.22 -3.40 -8.92
C GLY A 127 -10.10 -2.98 -10.10
N ALA A 128 -10.74 -1.82 -10.02
CA ALA A 128 -11.66 -1.29 -11.02
C ALA A 128 -11.58 0.24 -11.06
N ARG A 129 -11.88 0.82 -12.21
CA ARG A 129 -11.99 2.28 -12.33
C ARG A 129 -13.28 2.74 -11.65
N SER A 130 -13.16 3.73 -10.77
CA SER A 130 -14.27 4.30 -10.01
C SER A 130 -13.92 5.68 -9.48
N VAL A 131 -14.92 6.41 -8.98
CA VAL A 131 -14.70 7.69 -8.29
C VAL A 131 -13.86 7.52 -7.02
N LEU A 132 -13.95 6.37 -6.34
CA LEU A 132 -13.10 6.04 -5.20
C LEU A 132 -11.62 5.95 -5.59
N LEU A 133 -11.32 5.35 -6.76
CA LEU A 133 -9.97 5.29 -7.30
C LEU A 133 -9.43 6.69 -7.63
N GLU A 134 -10.21 7.51 -8.32
CA GLU A 134 -9.85 8.90 -8.65
C GLU A 134 -9.60 9.73 -7.38
N MET A 135 -10.47 9.59 -6.37
CA MET A 135 -10.35 10.24 -5.08
C MET A 135 -9.09 9.81 -4.32
N ALA A 136 -8.78 8.51 -4.29
CA ALA A 136 -7.58 8.00 -3.66
C ALA A 136 -6.30 8.58 -4.30
N VAL A 137 -6.26 8.66 -5.63
CA VAL A 137 -5.13 9.25 -6.36
C VAL A 137 -5.01 10.75 -6.09
N LEU A 138 -6.11 11.51 -6.15
CA LEU A 138 -6.12 12.96 -5.88
C LEU A 138 -5.75 13.30 -4.42
N ALA A 139 -5.90 12.34 -3.50
CA ALA A 139 -5.53 12.48 -2.10
C ALA A 139 -4.08 12.06 -1.79
N SER A 140 -3.38 11.44 -2.74
CA SER A 140 -2.07 10.83 -2.51
C SER A 140 -0.91 11.72 -2.95
N ASP A 141 0.23 11.56 -2.27
CA ASP A 141 1.52 12.12 -2.69
C ASP A 141 2.20 11.24 -3.75
N LEU A 142 1.85 9.95 -3.77
CA LEU A 142 2.38 8.95 -4.70
C LEU A 142 1.30 7.92 -5.04
N ALA A 143 1.19 7.54 -6.31
CA ALA A 143 0.42 6.37 -6.72
C ALA A 143 1.37 5.20 -7.01
N LEU A 144 1.08 4.01 -6.46
CA LEU A 144 1.82 2.77 -6.71
C LEU A 144 0.92 1.79 -7.44
N SER A 145 1.29 1.35 -8.64
CA SER A 145 0.53 0.36 -9.40
C SER A 145 1.31 -0.94 -9.56
N PRO A 146 0.92 -2.03 -8.88
CA PRO A 146 1.43 -3.36 -9.16
C PRO A 146 1.01 -3.88 -10.55
N VAL A 147 1.92 -4.53 -11.26
CA VAL A 147 1.72 -5.05 -12.62
C VAL A 147 2.30 -6.45 -12.69
N THR A 148 1.54 -7.42 -13.20
CA THR A 148 2.08 -8.77 -13.46
C THR A 148 2.96 -8.76 -14.72
N PRO A 149 3.99 -9.63 -14.82
CA PRO A 149 4.87 -9.72 -15.99
C PRO A 149 4.17 -10.42 -17.16
N GLU A 150 3.09 -9.82 -17.64
CA GLU A 150 2.28 -10.25 -18.77
C GLU A 150 2.10 -9.07 -19.72
N ILE A 151 2.43 -9.23 -21.01
CA ILE A 151 2.37 -8.13 -21.98
C ILE A 151 0.95 -7.57 -22.17
N LEU A 152 -0.08 -8.41 -22.00
CA LEU A 152 -1.47 -7.95 -22.06
C LEU A 152 -1.80 -7.05 -20.87
N ALA A 153 -1.38 -7.45 -19.66
CA ALA A 153 -1.53 -6.63 -18.45
C ALA A 153 -0.81 -5.28 -18.59
N ALA A 154 0.38 -5.25 -19.21
CA ALA A 154 1.11 -4.02 -19.51
C ALA A 154 0.30 -3.05 -20.41
N ARG A 155 -0.31 -3.57 -21.47
CA ARG A 155 -1.10 -2.78 -22.43
C ARG A 155 -2.43 -2.31 -21.85
N GLU A 156 -3.05 -3.13 -21.02
CA GLU A 156 -4.28 -2.77 -20.29
C GLU A 156 -4.00 -1.68 -19.26
N LEU A 157 -2.92 -1.85 -18.49
CA LEU A 157 -2.44 -0.84 -17.56
C LEU A 157 -2.22 0.48 -18.27
N ARG A 158 -1.44 0.51 -19.35
CA ARG A 158 -1.18 1.75 -20.09
C ARG A 158 -2.49 2.45 -20.49
N ARG A 159 -3.47 1.70 -21.01
CA ARG A 159 -4.78 2.28 -21.40
C ARG A 159 -5.56 2.79 -20.18
N GLY A 160 -5.73 1.96 -19.16
CA GLY A 160 -6.54 2.30 -17.99
C GLY A 160 -5.92 3.43 -17.15
N THR A 161 -4.60 3.40 -16.97
CA THR A 161 -3.84 4.42 -16.26
C THR A 161 -3.83 5.75 -16.99
N MET A 162 -3.60 5.77 -18.31
CA MET A 162 -3.61 7.04 -19.05
C MET A 162 -4.98 7.69 -19.01
N GLN A 163 -6.06 6.91 -19.15
CA GLN A 163 -7.41 7.44 -18.99
C GLN A 163 -7.64 8.02 -17.59
N LEU A 164 -7.24 7.31 -16.53
CA LEU A 164 -7.34 7.79 -15.16
C LEU A 164 -6.60 9.13 -14.98
N LEU A 165 -5.38 9.24 -15.51
CA LEU A 165 -4.59 10.48 -15.46
C LEU A 165 -5.26 11.62 -16.24
N GLU A 166 -5.85 11.33 -17.40
CA GLU A 166 -6.63 12.30 -18.19
C GLU A 166 -7.87 12.79 -17.43
N ASP A 167 -8.58 11.89 -16.74
CA ASP A 167 -9.79 12.25 -16.00
C ASP A 167 -9.51 13.17 -14.81
N ILE A 168 -8.34 13.01 -14.17
CA ILE A 168 -7.94 13.82 -13.02
C ILE A 168 -7.05 15.02 -13.40
N ALA A 169 -6.56 15.09 -14.64
CA ALA A 169 -5.75 16.22 -15.11
C ALA A 169 -6.43 17.60 -14.96
N PRO A 170 -7.77 17.76 -15.15
CA PRO A 170 -8.44 19.04 -14.96
C PRO A 170 -8.30 19.63 -13.55
N TYR A 171 -8.03 18.81 -12.52
CA TYR A 171 -7.82 19.28 -11.15
C TYR A 171 -6.56 20.14 -10.98
N ARG A 172 -5.64 20.13 -11.95
CA ARG A 172 -4.51 21.07 -12.02
C ARG A 172 -4.96 22.53 -12.04
N HIS A 173 -6.10 22.83 -12.68
CA HIS A 173 -6.66 24.18 -12.71
C HIS A 173 -7.14 24.65 -11.32
N LEU A 174 -7.29 23.71 -10.37
CA LEU A 174 -7.61 23.97 -8.97
C LEU A 174 -6.36 23.94 -8.07
N GLY A 175 -5.15 23.91 -8.65
CA GLY A 175 -3.89 23.81 -7.91
C GLY A 175 -3.61 22.42 -7.33
N ILE A 176 -4.30 21.39 -7.81
CA ILE A 176 -4.11 20.00 -7.37
C ILE A 176 -3.35 19.26 -8.45
N GLU A 177 -2.07 19.04 -8.19
CA GLU A 177 -1.20 18.27 -9.07
C GLU A 177 -1.42 16.77 -8.83
N PRO A 178 -1.78 15.98 -9.86
CA PRO A 178 -1.83 14.53 -9.73
C PRO A 178 -0.47 13.96 -9.30
N PRO A 179 -0.44 12.94 -8.43
CA PRO A 179 0.82 12.40 -7.94
C PRO A 179 1.58 11.68 -9.06
N PRO A 180 2.92 11.57 -8.94
CA PRO A 180 3.69 10.65 -9.77
C PRO A 180 3.18 9.22 -9.59
N LEU A 181 3.29 8.45 -10.67
CA LEU A 181 2.90 7.04 -10.71
C LEU A 181 4.15 6.14 -10.74
N HIS A 182 4.28 5.28 -9.75
CA HIS A 182 5.30 4.24 -9.71
C HIS A 182 4.70 2.89 -10.12
N LEU A 183 5.33 2.22 -11.08
CA LEU A 183 4.95 0.88 -11.52
C LEU A 183 5.83 -0.16 -10.81
N LEU A 184 5.19 -1.09 -10.11
CA LEU A 184 5.85 -2.20 -9.43
C LEU A 184 5.61 -3.48 -10.22
N ILE A 185 6.67 -4.07 -10.76
CA ILE A 185 6.54 -5.40 -11.37
C ILE A 185 6.41 -6.43 -10.25
N ASN A 186 5.27 -7.11 -10.22
CA ASN A 186 4.87 -8.03 -9.15
C ASN A 186 4.71 -9.45 -9.67
N ARG A 187 4.90 -10.45 -8.78
CA ARG A 187 4.80 -11.88 -9.08
C ARG A 187 5.76 -12.34 -10.18
N VAL A 188 7.01 -11.90 -10.11
CA VAL A 188 8.04 -12.32 -11.06
C VAL A 188 8.48 -13.75 -10.78
N HIS A 189 8.32 -14.63 -11.77
CA HIS A 189 8.82 -16.00 -11.69
C HIS A 189 10.35 -16.02 -11.89
N PRO A 190 11.15 -16.40 -10.88
CA PRO A 190 12.59 -16.13 -10.85
C PRO A 190 13.43 -16.81 -11.95
N VAL A 191 12.91 -17.89 -12.55
CA VAL A 191 13.64 -18.73 -13.52
C VAL A 191 13.10 -18.56 -14.95
N SER A 192 12.20 -17.62 -15.19
CA SER A 192 11.57 -17.45 -16.51
C SER A 192 12.35 -16.47 -17.39
N ALA A 193 12.99 -16.96 -18.45
CA ALA A 193 13.60 -16.10 -19.48
C ALA A 193 12.55 -15.17 -20.13
N ASN A 194 11.33 -15.66 -20.29
CA ASN A 194 10.20 -14.87 -20.78
C ASN A 194 9.82 -13.74 -19.80
N ALA A 195 9.87 -13.99 -18.49
CA ALA A 195 9.62 -12.94 -17.50
C ALA A 195 10.64 -11.80 -17.62
N ARG A 196 11.93 -12.12 -17.82
CA ARG A 196 12.97 -11.09 -18.03
C ARG A 196 12.72 -10.24 -19.29
N LEU A 197 12.33 -10.87 -20.39
CA LEU A 197 11.98 -10.15 -21.62
C LEU A 197 10.77 -9.23 -21.41
N ILE A 198 9.74 -9.71 -20.71
CA ILE A 198 8.54 -8.90 -20.42
C ILE A 198 8.86 -7.76 -19.47
N GLN A 199 9.72 -7.98 -18.47
CA GLN A 199 10.20 -6.92 -17.57
C GLN A 199 10.94 -5.82 -18.33
N GLN A 200 11.83 -6.19 -19.24
CA GLN A 200 12.53 -5.21 -20.07
C GLN A 200 11.56 -4.44 -20.96
N ALA A 201 10.65 -5.15 -21.64
CA ALA A 201 9.63 -4.52 -22.47
C ALA A 201 8.72 -3.57 -21.69
N LEU A 202 8.40 -3.90 -20.43
CA LEU A 202 7.65 -3.02 -19.52
C LEU A 202 8.44 -1.76 -19.19
N ARG A 203 9.73 -1.88 -18.88
CA ARG A 203 10.61 -0.73 -18.62
C ARG A 203 10.71 0.16 -19.86
N ASP A 204 10.95 -0.43 -21.03
CA ASP A 204 11.06 0.30 -22.30
C ASP A 204 9.74 1.01 -22.66
N LEU A 205 8.59 0.37 -22.44
CA LEU A 205 7.26 0.94 -22.76
C LEU A 205 6.96 2.23 -21.98
N PHE A 206 7.47 2.35 -20.75
CA PHE A 206 7.18 3.48 -19.85
C PHE A 206 8.37 4.41 -19.63
N GLN A 207 9.52 4.15 -20.26
CA GLN A 207 10.75 4.93 -20.06
C GLN A 207 10.58 6.43 -20.34
N ASP A 208 9.81 6.77 -21.39
CA ASP A 208 9.59 8.16 -21.83
C ASP A 208 8.24 8.74 -21.34
N SER A 209 7.52 8.02 -20.47
CA SER A 209 6.22 8.48 -19.98
C SER A 209 6.39 9.48 -18.83
N ALA A 210 6.10 10.75 -19.11
CA ALA A 210 6.18 11.80 -18.09
C ALA A 210 5.30 11.48 -16.87
N GLY A 211 5.87 11.57 -15.68
CA GLY A 211 5.18 11.30 -14.41
C GLY A 211 4.99 9.80 -14.10
N ILE A 212 5.48 8.89 -14.94
CA ILE A 212 5.47 7.44 -14.69
C ILE A 212 6.91 6.96 -14.51
N ARG A 213 7.15 6.19 -13.44
CA ARG A 213 8.44 5.56 -13.18
C ARG A 213 8.25 4.07 -12.94
N VAL A 214 8.98 3.23 -13.67
CA VAL A 214 9.07 1.81 -13.34
C VAL A 214 10.11 1.63 -12.24
N LEU A 215 9.74 0.96 -11.15
CA LEU A 215 10.65 0.70 -10.03
C LEU A 215 11.75 -0.28 -10.45
N ALA A 216 12.93 -0.11 -9.86
CA ALA A 216 14.04 -1.05 -10.01
C ALA A 216 13.74 -2.35 -9.26
N THR A 217 13.03 -2.26 -8.14
CA THR A 217 12.64 -3.41 -7.33
C THR A 217 11.50 -4.20 -7.99
N ASP A 218 11.69 -5.51 -8.10
CA ASP A 218 10.68 -6.48 -8.54
C ASP A 218 10.24 -7.35 -7.36
N VAL A 219 8.95 -7.68 -7.26
CA VAL A 219 8.43 -8.62 -6.24
C VAL A 219 8.36 -10.03 -6.82
N PRO A 220 9.07 -11.02 -6.24
CA PRO A 220 9.10 -12.38 -6.78
C PRO A 220 7.82 -13.16 -6.41
N ALA A 221 7.40 -14.06 -7.30
CA ALA A 221 6.34 -15.03 -7.03
C ALA A 221 6.87 -16.15 -6.13
N ILE A 222 6.77 -15.96 -4.80
CA ILE A 222 7.19 -16.94 -3.78
C ILE A 222 6.08 -17.23 -2.78
N GLU A 223 6.08 -18.45 -2.22
CA GLU A 223 5.14 -18.93 -1.19
C GLU A 223 5.16 -18.13 0.11
N ALA A 224 6.16 -17.27 0.33
CA ALA A 224 6.20 -16.43 1.52
C ALA A 224 4.99 -15.49 1.61
N TYR A 225 4.57 -14.86 0.51
CA TYR A 225 3.48 -13.88 0.52
C TYR A 225 2.11 -14.50 0.84
N PRO A 226 1.67 -15.60 0.19
CA PRO A 226 0.42 -16.26 0.56
C PRO A 226 0.44 -16.77 2.00
N ARG A 227 1.54 -17.41 2.45
CA ARG A 227 1.67 -17.88 3.85
C ARG A 227 1.59 -16.74 4.86
N ALA A 228 2.15 -15.58 4.52
CA ALA A 228 2.10 -14.39 5.36
C ALA A 228 0.67 -13.87 5.52
N ALA A 229 -0.07 -13.79 4.41
CA ALA A 229 -1.49 -13.45 4.44
C ALA A 229 -2.30 -14.47 5.28
N THR A 230 -2.09 -15.77 5.11
CA THR A 230 -2.77 -16.82 5.89
C THR A 230 -2.48 -16.71 7.39
N ARG A 231 -1.28 -16.26 7.77
CA ARG A 231 -0.87 -16.11 9.18
C ARG A 231 -1.26 -14.77 9.79
N GLY A 232 -1.79 -13.84 8.99
CA GLY A 232 -1.99 -12.46 9.42
C GLY A 232 -0.71 -11.77 9.86
N LEU A 233 0.40 -12.00 9.16
CA LEU A 233 1.70 -11.41 9.47
C LEU A 233 2.28 -10.73 8.23
N PRO A 234 3.06 -9.64 8.39
CA PRO A 234 3.81 -9.11 7.27
C PRO A 234 4.92 -10.09 6.86
N VAL A 235 5.16 -10.19 5.57
CA VAL A 235 5.95 -11.23 4.92
C VAL A 235 7.40 -11.24 5.38
N HIS A 236 7.96 -10.09 5.73
CA HIS A 236 9.32 -9.99 6.23
C HIS A 236 9.47 -10.66 7.62
N ARG A 237 8.40 -10.80 8.39
CA ARG A 237 8.38 -11.61 9.62
C ARG A 237 8.25 -13.11 9.36
N VAL A 238 7.68 -13.51 8.23
CA VAL A 238 7.56 -14.92 7.82
C VAL A 238 8.83 -15.43 7.16
N GLU A 239 9.52 -14.58 6.39
CA GLU A 239 10.74 -14.95 5.68
C GLU A 239 11.76 -13.81 5.70
N HIS A 240 12.58 -13.83 6.76
CA HIS A 240 13.66 -12.88 6.99
C HIS A 240 15.03 -13.33 6.45
N ARG A 241 15.11 -14.55 5.88
CA ARG A 241 16.31 -15.11 5.25
C ARG A 241 15.94 -15.89 4.00
N GLN A 242 16.81 -15.84 3.00
CA GLN A 242 16.65 -16.62 1.78
C GLN A 242 16.82 -18.12 2.09
N PRO A 243 15.86 -18.99 1.73
CA PRO A 243 16.00 -20.44 1.81
C PRO A 243 17.16 -20.95 0.95
N PRO A 244 17.89 -22.00 1.38
CA PRO A 244 18.98 -22.59 0.60
C PRO A 244 18.54 -23.00 -0.81
N GLY A 245 19.37 -22.69 -1.82
CA GLY A 245 19.11 -23.05 -3.22
C GLY A 245 18.07 -22.20 -3.95
N ARG A 246 17.45 -21.20 -3.29
CA ARG A 246 16.52 -20.29 -3.96
C ARG A 246 17.26 -19.15 -4.66
N VAL A 247 16.89 -18.87 -5.91
CA VAL A 247 17.42 -17.74 -6.69
C VAL A 247 16.84 -16.39 -6.23
N ALA A 248 15.52 -16.34 -5.97
CA ALA A 248 14.85 -15.13 -5.52
C ALA A 248 15.32 -14.67 -4.13
N PRO A 249 15.47 -13.35 -3.91
CA PRO A 249 15.88 -12.78 -2.62
C PRO A 249 14.91 -13.15 -1.49
N ALA A 250 15.30 -12.92 -0.23
CA ALA A 250 14.37 -13.05 0.89
C ALA A 250 13.22 -12.05 0.73
N ALA A 251 12.04 -12.39 1.26
CA ALA A 251 10.94 -11.45 1.30
C ALA A 251 11.29 -10.18 2.08
N LEU A 252 12.05 -10.30 3.18
CA LEU A 252 12.59 -9.14 3.90
C LEU A 252 13.43 -8.22 3.01
N ASP A 253 14.38 -8.77 2.26
CA ASP A 253 15.27 -7.98 1.39
C ASP A 253 14.47 -7.29 0.28
N THR A 254 13.50 -8.01 -0.30
CA THR A 254 12.60 -7.46 -1.32
C THR A 254 11.79 -6.28 -0.77
N MET A 255 11.16 -6.45 0.40
CA MET A 255 10.32 -5.42 0.99
C MET A 255 11.15 -4.22 1.46
N ARG A 256 12.36 -4.43 1.99
CA ARG A 256 13.29 -3.34 2.32
C ARG A 256 13.71 -2.55 1.10
N ALA A 257 14.08 -3.22 0.01
CA ALA A 257 14.45 -2.56 -1.25
C ALA A 257 13.27 -1.74 -1.79
N LEU A 258 12.08 -2.34 -1.85
CA LEU A 258 10.87 -1.67 -2.33
C LEU A 258 10.53 -0.44 -1.48
N ALA A 259 10.48 -0.60 -0.16
CA ALA A 259 10.17 0.50 0.74
C ALA A 259 11.23 1.60 0.70
N SER A 260 12.52 1.26 0.58
CA SER A 260 13.59 2.27 0.48
C SER A 260 13.54 3.03 -0.83
N GLU A 261 13.15 2.37 -1.92
CA GLU A 261 12.96 3.01 -3.22
C GLU A 261 11.75 3.96 -3.23
N LEU A 262 10.67 3.60 -2.51
CA LEU A 262 9.46 4.43 -2.38
C LEU A 262 9.63 5.57 -1.36
N PHE A 263 10.38 5.32 -0.28
CA PHE A 263 10.49 6.18 0.89
C PHE A 263 11.95 6.46 1.27
N PRO A 264 12.71 7.14 0.39
CA PRO A 264 14.14 7.37 0.60
C PRO A 264 14.43 8.12 1.91
N GLN A 265 13.52 8.98 2.37
CA GLN A 265 13.67 9.70 3.65
C GLN A 265 13.64 8.80 4.90
N TRP A 266 13.23 7.54 4.77
CA TRP A 266 13.20 6.55 5.86
C TRP A 266 14.14 5.37 5.61
N GLN A 267 15.01 5.44 4.60
CA GLN A 267 15.89 4.35 4.19
C GLN A 267 16.70 3.75 5.36
N ASP A 268 17.28 4.59 6.22
CA ASP A 268 18.08 4.13 7.38
C ASP A 268 17.24 3.32 8.37
N ARG A 269 15.99 3.73 8.61
CA ARG A 269 15.07 3.03 9.52
C ARG A 269 14.62 1.71 8.91
N LEU A 270 14.29 1.71 7.62
CA LEU A 270 13.88 0.51 6.87
C LEU A 270 15.01 -0.53 6.81
N ALA A 271 16.26 -0.08 6.65
CA ALA A 271 17.45 -0.95 6.65
C ALA A 271 17.69 -1.67 7.99
N GLN A 272 17.14 -1.16 9.10
CA GLN A 272 17.27 -1.76 10.44
C GLN A 272 16.24 -2.88 10.72
N VAL A 273 15.17 -3.00 9.91
CA VAL A 273 14.06 -3.94 10.16
C VAL A 273 14.49 -5.41 10.01
N SER A 274 14.75 -6.14 11.09
CA SER A 274 15.36 -7.48 11.00
C SER A 274 14.40 -8.62 10.62
N GLY A 275 13.09 -8.37 10.57
CA GLY A 275 12.07 -9.41 10.40
C GLY A 275 11.85 -10.30 11.63
N ARG A 276 12.58 -10.07 12.73
CA ARG A 276 12.31 -10.72 14.02
C ARG A 276 11.35 -9.85 14.83
N PRO A 277 10.44 -10.44 15.62
CA PRO A 277 9.63 -9.67 16.55
C PRO A 277 10.56 -8.83 17.42
N GLN A 278 10.28 -7.52 17.53
CA GLN A 278 10.96 -6.71 18.54
C GLN A 278 10.61 -7.34 19.90
N ARG A 279 11.63 -7.78 20.66
CA ARG A 279 11.39 -8.17 22.05
C ARG A 279 10.77 -6.95 22.74
N PRO A 280 9.71 -7.12 23.55
CA PRO A 280 9.28 -6.03 24.41
C PRO A 280 10.51 -5.53 25.18
N LEU A 281 10.72 -4.22 25.20
CA LEU A 281 11.69 -3.60 26.10
C LEU A 281 11.30 -4.05 27.51
N ASP A 282 12.10 -4.93 28.10
CA ASP A 282 11.92 -5.37 29.48
C ASP A 282 12.10 -4.14 30.39
N PRO A 283 11.05 -3.64 31.07
CA PRO A 283 11.17 -2.43 31.88
C PRO A 283 11.94 -2.66 33.20
N GLY A 284 12.45 -3.87 33.45
CA GLY A 284 12.79 -4.31 34.80
C GLY A 284 14.06 -5.13 34.95
N ARG A 285 15.21 -4.70 34.41
CA ARG A 285 16.51 -5.15 34.94
C ARG A 285 17.30 -3.96 35.50
N PRO A 286 17.42 -3.84 36.84
CA PRO A 286 18.37 -2.89 37.41
C PRO A 286 19.77 -3.33 36.98
N HIS A 287 20.59 -2.36 36.59
CA HIS A 287 22.01 -2.57 36.36
C HIS A 287 22.59 -3.30 37.57
N GLY A 288 23.07 -4.53 37.35
CA GLY A 288 23.79 -5.27 38.36
C GLY A 288 24.98 -4.45 38.83
N GLU A 289 24.97 -4.13 40.12
CA GLU A 289 26.14 -3.70 40.86
C GLU A 289 27.23 -4.75 40.68
N ARG A 290 28.39 -4.30 40.20
CA ARG A 290 29.63 -5.06 40.32
C ARG A 290 30.16 -4.82 41.72
N THR A 291 30.14 -5.86 42.54
CA THR A 291 31.10 -6.06 43.64
C THR A 291 31.99 -7.21 43.29
#